data_AF-A0A0U1KRQ3-F1
#
_entry.id   AF-A0A0U1KRQ3-F1
#
_cell.length_a   1.000
_cell.length_b   1.000
_cell.length_c   1.000
_cell.angle_alpha   90.00
_cell.angle_beta   90.00
_cell.angle_gamma   90.00
#
_symmetry.space_group_name_H-M   'P 1'
#
loop_
_entity.id
_entity.type
_entity.pdbx_description
1 polymer ?
#
loop_
_entity_poly.entity_id
_entity_poly.type
_entity_poly.pdbx_seq_one_letter_code
_entity_poly.pdbx_strand_id
1 'polypeptide(L)'
;MTNIKNVYDEVQVFFEELEWNSTIKREWIEGFLRHKAWQGADDQVLRDRWHNLQMFVSYLSYSGDTTLDELTAVEYSLAVEWMIVQTEGFKPNIKVVNHLFDVLREFYDYLSTKKIHFDTAELEKAAAFMTGGKQLKFIEPEDEESMMFKEASLSTIPKDIGSIVGEAVERLMHKFSSYFQRENFIDDFDRALSLYLGPLGQMPDDEHDDEFWLGFWDYFLFDYHLLANDRAPIMQFELDCSKQLNEEEQKILKELLKAKFTVFYVESVVNQEWVDCINLLTDEKIRLPNPNYDYKHVKKLLFYGHVFLQQEEHELVMINFITSVEISSNLRRRIKEEINRQKAMLDLQQPGVTWGEFIERHANAVRHTIDLLATWARVNVTSYAQMERNFPQPVTDEKAVNMAVTKSIATYMPQFGYSLHDVVLAQKMWQDFSRIITVNVRKPAVWAAAVIQVYSHINNGEADMPINVLAEDMKVSKSSISASSTKLYNVLKLEKYDPRYLSEEGMISLLYDLQ
;
A
#
# COMPACT_ATOMS: atom_id res chain seq x y z
N MET A 1 -18.32 -12.11 -38.17
CA MET A 1 -19.67 -11.52 -38.25
C MET A 1 -20.69 -12.64 -38.17
N THR A 2 -21.07 -12.98 -36.94
CA THR A 2 -22.15 -13.90 -36.61
C THR A 2 -23.46 -13.29 -37.11
N ASN A 3 -24.24 -14.04 -37.91
CA ASN A 3 -25.50 -13.57 -38.47
C ASN A 3 -26.59 -13.72 -37.40
N ILE A 4 -26.86 -12.66 -36.63
CA ILE A 4 -27.84 -12.64 -35.53
C ILE A 4 -29.26 -12.71 -36.13
N LYS A 5 -29.99 -13.80 -35.91
CA LYS A 5 -31.33 -14.04 -36.50
C LYS A 5 -32.47 -13.93 -35.49
N ASN A 6 -32.23 -14.19 -34.21
CA ASN A 6 -33.23 -14.16 -33.13
C ASN A 6 -32.58 -13.76 -31.79
N VAL A 7 -33.39 -13.51 -30.75
CA VAL A 7 -32.89 -13.13 -29.41
C VAL A 7 -31.91 -14.15 -28.79
N TYR A 8 -32.04 -15.45 -29.09
CA TYR A 8 -31.16 -16.48 -28.54
C TYR A 8 -29.75 -16.41 -29.14
N ASP A 9 -29.63 -15.92 -30.37
CA ASP A 9 -28.32 -15.66 -30.97
C ASP A 9 -27.61 -14.48 -30.27
N GLU A 10 -28.36 -13.47 -29.82
CA GLU A 10 -27.81 -12.35 -29.02
C GLU A 10 -27.32 -12.82 -27.65
N VAL A 11 -28.13 -13.65 -26.95
CA VAL A 11 -27.75 -14.26 -25.66
C VAL A 11 -26.49 -15.10 -25.83
N GLN A 12 -26.43 -15.92 -26.88
CA GLN A 12 -25.29 -16.77 -27.15
C GLN A 12 -24.00 -15.96 -27.35
N VAL A 13 -24.04 -14.96 -28.23
CA VAL A 13 -22.87 -14.12 -28.52
C VAL A 13 -22.38 -13.42 -27.26
N PHE A 14 -23.30 -12.83 -26.48
CA PHE A 14 -22.94 -12.15 -25.24
C PHE A 14 -22.20 -13.04 -24.24
N PHE A 15 -22.71 -14.26 -23.99
CA PHE A 15 -22.06 -15.18 -23.05
C PHE A 15 -20.79 -15.86 -23.61
N GLU A 16 -20.59 -15.88 -24.93
CA GLU A 16 -19.34 -16.35 -25.57
C GLU A 16 -18.24 -15.29 -25.54
N GLU A 17 -18.61 -14.00 -25.58
CA GLU A 17 -17.70 -12.85 -25.51
C GLU A 17 -17.41 -12.41 -24.06
N LEU A 18 -18.14 -12.95 -23.08
CA LEU A 18 -17.94 -12.63 -21.67
C LEU A 18 -16.64 -13.27 -21.15
N GLU A 19 -15.63 -12.46 -20.83
CA GLU A 19 -14.32 -12.92 -20.34
C GLU A 19 -14.35 -13.44 -18.88
N TRP A 20 -15.45 -13.19 -18.15
CA TRP A 20 -15.60 -13.40 -16.71
C TRP A 20 -16.68 -14.44 -16.40
N ASN A 21 -16.57 -15.14 -15.26
CA ASN A 21 -17.60 -16.09 -14.82
C ASN A 21 -18.84 -15.33 -14.32
N SER A 22 -19.93 -15.30 -15.11
CA SER A 22 -21.20 -14.69 -14.69
C SER A 22 -21.94 -15.53 -13.64
N THR A 23 -22.38 -14.86 -12.56
CA THR A 23 -23.26 -15.40 -11.52
C THR A 23 -24.59 -15.92 -12.10
N ILE A 24 -25.11 -15.23 -13.12
CA ILE A 24 -26.28 -15.67 -13.87
C ILE A 24 -25.85 -16.60 -15.00
N LYS A 25 -26.37 -17.83 -15.01
CA LYS A 25 -26.04 -18.79 -16.07
C LYS A 25 -26.82 -18.52 -17.35
N ARG A 26 -26.17 -18.68 -18.51
CA ARG A 26 -26.79 -18.62 -19.84
C ARG A 26 -28.07 -19.46 -19.94
N GLU A 27 -28.05 -20.67 -19.40
CA GLU A 27 -29.20 -21.60 -19.43
C GLU A 27 -30.44 -21.05 -18.70
N TRP A 28 -30.25 -20.20 -17.68
CA TRP A 28 -31.34 -19.56 -16.94
C TRP A 28 -32.03 -18.51 -17.78
N ILE A 29 -31.24 -17.68 -18.46
CA ILE A 29 -31.73 -16.63 -19.37
C ILE A 29 -32.45 -17.24 -20.57
N GLU A 30 -31.82 -18.20 -21.25
CA GLU A 30 -32.47 -18.88 -22.38
C GLU A 30 -33.75 -19.59 -21.93
N GLY A 31 -33.73 -20.22 -20.75
CA GLY A 31 -34.89 -20.87 -20.16
C GLY A 31 -36.03 -19.89 -19.87
N PHE A 32 -35.72 -18.71 -19.33
CA PHE A 32 -36.68 -17.63 -19.07
C PHE A 32 -37.28 -17.08 -20.36
N LEU A 33 -36.45 -16.76 -21.35
CA LEU A 33 -36.91 -16.23 -22.64
C LEU A 33 -37.76 -17.25 -23.40
N ARG A 34 -37.39 -18.53 -23.36
CA ARG A 34 -38.26 -19.61 -23.88
C ARG A 34 -39.59 -19.61 -23.14
N HIS A 35 -39.60 -19.58 -21.81
CA HIS A 35 -40.83 -19.56 -21.04
C HIS A 35 -41.76 -18.41 -21.43
N LYS A 36 -41.22 -17.21 -21.68
CA LYS A 36 -41.97 -16.06 -22.19
C LYS A 36 -42.46 -16.25 -23.62
N ALA A 37 -41.65 -16.85 -24.50
CA ALA A 37 -42.07 -17.21 -25.85
C ALA A 37 -43.24 -18.20 -25.84
N TRP A 38 -43.21 -19.20 -24.93
CA TRP A 38 -44.31 -20.15 -24.72
C TRP A 38 -45.59 -19.49 -24.19
N GLN A 39 -45.49 -18.35 -23.51
CA GLN A 39 -46.61 -17.52 -23.08
C GLN A 39 -47.14 -16.59 -24.20
N GLY A 40 -46.53 -16.63 -25.39
CA GLY A 40 -46.96 -15.87 -26.56
C GLY A 40 -46.21 -14.56 -26.80
N ALA A 41 -45.06 -14.32 -26.14
CA ALA A 41 -44.21 -13.18 -26.45
C ALA A 41 -43.56 -13.31 -27.83
N ASP A 42 -43.58 -12.23 -28.61
CA ASP A 42 -42.89 -12.15 -29.90
C ASP A 42 -41.39 -11.80 -29.73
N ASP A 43 -40.62 -11.89 -30.81
CA ASP A 43 -39.16 -11.66 -30.78
C ASP A 43 -38.80 -10.24 -30.30
N GLN A 44 -39.63 -9.24 -30.56
CA GLN A 44 -39.37 -7.87 -30.12
C GLN A 44 -39.51 -7.75 -28.59
N VAL A 45 -40.56 -8.35 -28.01
CA VAL A 45 -40.74 -8.42 -26.55
C VAL A 45 -39.63 -9.23 -25.90
N LEU A 46 -39.17 -10.31 -26.52
CA LEU A 46 -38.08 -11.12 -25.97
C LEU A 46 -36.74 -10.36 -25.97
N ARG A 47 -36.43 -9.61 -27.04
CA ARG A 47 -35.23 -8.77 -27.09
C ARG A 47 -35.25 -7.64 -26.07
N ASP A 48 -36.40 -7.02 -25.85
CA ASP A 48 -36.55 -6.00 -24.81
C ASP A 48 -36.24 -6.56 -23.41
N ARG A 49 -36.77 -7.74 -23.08
CA ARG A 49 -36.47 -8.42 -21.81
C ARG A 49 -35.01 -8.84 -21.71
N TRP A 50 -34.45 -9.36 -22.81
CA TRP A 50 -33.05 -9.72 -22.87
C TRP A 50 -32.15 -8.51 -22.63
N HIS A 51 -32.40 -7.38 -23.28
CA HIS A 51 -31.57 -6.19 -23.13
C HIS A 51 -31.53 -5.67 -21.68
N ASN A 52 -32.67 -5.71 -20.98
CA ASN A 52 -32.74 -5.37 -19.55
C ASN A 52 -31.91 -6.35 -18.68
N LEU A 53 -32.01 -7.65 -18.95
CA LEU A 53 -31.22 -8.66 -18.25
C LEU A 53 -29.73 -8.59 -18.61
N GLN A 54 -29.40 -8.25 -19.85
CA GLN A 54 -28.03 -8.09 -20.33
C GLN A 54 -27.34 -6.96 -19.57
N MET A 55 -27.99 -5.79 -19.44
CA MET A 55 -27.45 -4.68 -18.64
C MET A 55 -27.19 -5.11 -17.20
N PHE A 56 -28.11 -5.87 -16.59
CA PHE A 56 -27.96 -6.35 -15.23
C PHE A 56 -26.82 -7.38 -15.09
N VAL A 57 -26.69 -8.34 -16.02
CA VAL A 57 -25.59 -9.31 -16.02
C VAL A 57 -24.24 -8.63 -16.22
N SER A 58 -24.16 -7.62 -17.09
CA SER A 58 -22.96 -6.80 -17.28
C SER A 58 -22.58 -6.06 -16.00
N TYR A 59 -23.57 -5.50 -15.29
CA TYR A 59 -23.34 -4.89 -13.98
C TYR A 59 -22.79 -5.90 -12.98
N LEU A 60 -23.41 -7.07 -12.82
CA LEU A 60 -22.93 -8.09 -11.87
C LEU A 60 -21.51 -8.58 -12.20
N SER A 61 -21.18 -8.66 -13.49
CA SER A 61 -19.82 -9.02 -13.93
C SER A 61 -18.82 -7.89 -13.62
N TYR A 62 -19.27 -6.64 -13.62
CA TYR A 62 -18.46 -5.46 -13.28
C TYR A 62 -18.29 -5.30 -11.75
N SER A 63 -19.36 -5.50 -10.98
CA SER A 63 -19.33 -5.37 -9.51
C SER A 63 -18.57 -6.49 -8.84
N GLY A 64 -18.42 -7.64 -9.51
CA GLY A 64 -17.74 -8.80 -8.95
C GLY A 64 -18.63 -9.62 -8.01
N ASP A 65 -19.94 -9.31 -7.93
CA ASP A 65 -20.89 -10.00 -7.07
C ASP A 65 -21.05 -11.46 -7.49
N THR A 66 -20.64 -12.38 -6.62
CA THR A 66 -20.60 -13.81 -6.92
C THR A 66 -21.91 -14.55 -6.61
N THR A 67 -22.87 -13.89 -5.94
CA THR A 67 -24.18 -14.48 -5.62
C THR A 67 -25.33 -13.46 -5.76
N LEU A 68 -26.48 -13.90 -6.28
CA LEU A 68 -27.68 -13.05 -6.39
C LEU A 68 -28.43 -12.90 -5.05
N ASP A 69 -28.14 -13.79 -4.09
CA ASP A 69 -28.79 -13.82 -2.76
C ASP A 69 -28.30 -12.70 -1.85
N GLU A 70 -27.13 -12.13 -2.13
CA GLU A 70 -26.49 -11.10 -1.31
C GLU A 70 -26.84 -9.68 -1.79
N LEU A 71 -27.59 -9.53 -2.89
CA LEU A 71 -27.95 -8.23 -3.46
C LEU A 71 -28.96 -7.45 -2.59
N THR A 72 -28.48 -6.40 -1.95
CA THR A 72 -29.19 -5.35 -1.21
C THR A 72 -29.93 -4.37 -2.12
N ALA A 73 -30.86 -3.61 -1.53
CA ALA A 73 -31.57 -2.57 -2.27
C ALA A 73 -30.63 -1.48 -2.82
N VAL A 74 -29.52 -1.21 -2.11
CA VAL A 74 -28.45 -0.30 -2.55
C VAL A 74 -27.79 -0.81 -3.81
N GLU A 75 -27.41 -2.09 -3.87
CA GLU A 75 -26.76 -2.66 -5.05
C GLU A 75 -27.68 -2.64 -6.28
N TYR A 76 -28.99 -2.86 -6.10
CA TYR A 76 -29.95 -2.65 -7.18
C TYR A 76 -30.04 -1.18 -7.63
N SER A 77 -29.89 -0.22 -6.71
CA SER A 77 -29.80 1.21 -7.04
C SER A 77 -28.51 1.53 -7.80
N LEU A 78 -27.37 1.03 -7.32
CA LEU A 78 -26.06 1.17 -7.96
C LEU A 78 -26.03 0.55 -9.35
N ALA A 79 -26.73 -0.58 -9.56
CA ALA A 79 -26.88 -1.20 -10.87
C ALA A 79 -27.51 -0.22 -11.87
N VAL A 80 -28.56 0.50 -11.46
CA VAL A 80 -29.20 1.51 -12.30
C VAL A 80 -28.29 2.71 -12.51
N GLU A 81 -27.56 3.17 -11.49
CA GLU A 81 -26.58 4.26 -11.63
C GLU A 81 -25.45 3.92 -12.59
N TRP A 82 -24.93 2.70 -12.50
CA TRP A 82 -23.94 2.17 -13.42
C TRP A 82 -24.47 2.12 -14.86
N MET A 83 -25.71 1.67 -15.06
CA MET A 83 -26.36 1.66 -16.39
C MET A 83 -26.48 3.06 -16.98
N ILE A 84 -26.71 4.10 -16.16
CA ILE A 84 -26.79 5.50 -16.61
C ILE A 84 -25.46 5.98 -17.17
N VAL A 85 -24.35 5.57 -16.55
CA VAL A 85 -23.01 5.99 -16.95
C VAL A 85 -22.48 5.17 -18.13
N GLN A 86 -22.71 3.85 -18.10
CA GLN A 86 -22.02 2.91 -18.99
C GLN A 86 -22.84 2.48 -20.21
N THR A 87 -24.18 2.62 -20.18
CA THR A 87 -25.02 2.19 -21.31
C THR A 87 -25.38 3.36 -22.21
N GLU A 88 -24.77 3.41 -23.39
CA GLU A 88 -25.05 4.46 -24.38
C GLU A 88 -26.53 4.46 -24.78
N GLY A 89 -27.22 5.57 -24.53
CA GLY A 89 -28.64 5.73 -24.85
C GLY A 89 -29.61 5.36 -23.73
N PHE A 90 -29.13 4.84 -22.58
CA PHE A 90 -29.98 4.62 -21.41
C PHE A 90 -30.41 5.97 -20.81
N LYS A 91 -31.71 6.25 -20.84
CA LYS A 91 -32.29 7.51 -20.32
C LYS A 91 -33.12 7.22 -19.06
N PRO A 92 -32.53 7.40 -17.86
CA PRO A 92 -33.20 7.05 -16.63
C PRO A 92 -34.45 7.88 -16.42
N ASN A 93 -35.58 7.22 -16.29
CA ASN A 93 -36.82 7.79 -15.80
C ASN A 93 -37.62 6.70 -15.10
N ILE A 94 -38.61 7.10 -14.30
CA ILE A 94 -39.43 6.18 -13.48
C ILE A 94 -39.96 5.01 -14.31
N LYS A 95 -40.45 5.24 -15.53
CA LYS A 95 -41.03 4.16 -16.35
C LYS A 95 -39.97 3.16 -16.81
N VAL A 96 -38.81 3.65 -17.23
CA VAL A 96 -37.70 2.80 -17.70
C VAL A 96 -37.13 1.97 -16.55
N VAL A 97 -36.87 2.59 -15.41
CA VAL A 97 -36.34 1.88 -14.24
C VAL A 97 -37.37 0.92 -13.65
N ASN A 98 -38.66 1.29 -13.61
CA ASN A 98 -39.70 0.37 -13.17
C ASN A 98 -39.83 -0.84 -14.09
N HIS A 99 -39.71 -0.64 -15.40
CA HIS A 99 -39.71 -1.72 -16.38
C HIS A 99 -38.54 -2.68 -16.17
N LEU A 100 -37.34 -2.17 -15.89
CA LEU A 100 -36.18 -2.99 -15.52
C LEU A 100 -36.51 -3.86 -14.29
N PHE A 101 -37.03 -3.27 -13.21
CA PHE A 101 -37.44 -4.02 -12.01
C PHE A 101 -38.56 -5.05 -12.30
N ASP A 102 -39.51 -4.71 -13.16
CA ASP A 102 -40.57 -5.64 -13.58
C ASP A 102 -39.98 -6.85 -14.33
N VAL A 103 -39.00 -6.65 -15.20
CA VAL A 103 -38.27 -7.72 -15.89
C VAL A 103 -37.50 -8.60 -14.90
N LEU A 104 -36.81 -7.99 -13.92
CA LEU A 104 -36.06 -8.73 -12.90
C LEU A 104 -37.00 -9.58 -12.02
N ARG A 105 -38.14 -9.03 -11.59
CA ARG A 105 -39.18 -9.79 -10.87
C ARG A 105 -39.64 -11.01 -11.65
N GLU A 106 -39.99 -10.82 -12.92
CA GLU A 106 -40.44 -11.92 -13.77
C GLU A 106 -39.36 -13.00 -13.95
N PHE A 107 -38.09 -12.60 -13.96
CA PHE A 107 -36.96 -13.51 -14.03
C PHE A 107 -36.78 -14.30 -12.73
N TYR A 108 -36.79 -13.64 -11.57
CA TYR A 108 -36.72 -14.32 -10.26
C TYR A 108 -37.90 -15.26 -10.00
N ASP A 109 -39.12 -14.86 -10.40
CA ASP A 109 -40.30 -15.72 -10.36
C ASP A 109 -40.08 -16.99 -11.19
N TYR A 110 -39.55 -16.84 -12.40
CA TYR A 110 -39.21 -17.98 -13.25
C TYR A 110 -38.20 -18.91 -12.59
N LEU A 111 -37.13 -18.39 -12.00
CA LEU A 111 -36.12 -19.17 -11.28
C LEU A 111 -36.73 -19.92 -10.09
N SER A 112 -37.63 -19.27 -9.35
CA SER A 112 -38.38 -19.89 -8.26
C SER A 112 -39.23 -21.07 -8.75
N THR A 113 -39.84 -21.00 -9.94
CA THR A 113 -40.54 -22.17 -10.53
C THR A 113 -39.60 -23.34 -10.85
N LYS A 114 -38.29 -23.08 -11.00
CA LYS A 114 -37.24 -24.08 -11.23
C LYS A 114 -36.57 -24.55 -9.94
N LYS A 115 -37.09 -24.16 -8.76
CA LYS A 115 -36.53 -24.43 -7.43
C LYS A 115 -35.17 -23.80 -7.18
N ILE A 116 -34.90 -22.68 -7.86
CA ILE A 116 -33.75 -21.82 -7.58
C ILE A 116 -34.35 -20.59 -6.88
N HIS A 117 -34.24 -20.55 -5.57
CA HIS A 117 -34.92 -19.55 -4.74
C HIS A 117 -33.92 -18.46 -4.37
N PHE A 118 -34.30 -17.21 -4.66
CA PHE A 118 -33.61 -16.00 -4.23
C PHE A 118 -34.57 -15.15 -3.41
N ASP A 119 -34.06 -14.46 -2.39
CA ASP A 119 -34.87 -13.47 -1.68
C ASP A 119 -35.06 -12.23 -2.56
N THR A 120 -36.30 -11.87 -2.84
CA THR A 120 -36.64 -10.70 -3.65
C THR A 120 -37.01 -9.48 -2.79
N ALA A 121 -36.92 -9.57 -1.45
CA ALA A 121 -37.29 -8.48 -0.56
C ALA A 121 -36.51 -7.19 -0.86
N GLU A 122 -35.21 -7.29 -1.08
CA GLU A 122 -34.34 -6.15 -1.38
C GLU A 122 -34.57 -5.59 -2.80
N LEU A 123 -34.88 -6.44 -3.78
CA LEU A 123 -35.34 -6.02 -5.10
C LEU A 123 -36.63 -5.18 -5.00
N GLU A 124 -37.61 -5.63 -4.21
CA GLU A 124 -38.87 -4.89 -4.01
C GLU A 124 -38.64 -3.57 -3.28
N LYS A 125 -37.75 -3.55 -2.29
CA LYS A 125 -37.37 -2.35 -1.54
C LYS A 125 -36.71 -1.32 -2.46
N ALA A 126 -35.77 -1.73 -3.30
CA ALA A 126 -35.16 -0.87 -4.32
C ALA A 126 -36.19 -0.33 -5.30
N ALA A 127 -37.03 -1.20 -5.86
CA ALA A 127 -38.08 -0.78 -6.80
C ALA A 127 -39.01 0.26 -6.15
N ALA A 128 -39.53 -0.02 -4.95
CA ALA A 128 -40.44 0.87 -4.24
C ALA A 128 -39.80 2.22 -3.91
N PHE A 129 -38.53 2.24 -3.51
CA PHE A 129 -37.81 3.47 -3.18
C PHE A 129 -37.55 4.32 -4.43
N MET A 130 -36.98 3.70 -5.47
CA MET A 130 -36.53 4.41 -6.66
C MET A 130 -37.70 4.92 -7.51
N THR A 131 -38.78 4.15 -7.62
CA THR A 131 -39.90 4.43 -8.53
C THR A 131 -41.18 4.91 -7.83
N GLY A 132 -41.26 4.86 -6.50
CA GLY A 132 -42.47 5.22 -5.73
C GLY A 132 -42.82 6.72 -5.68
N GLY A 133 -41.93 7.60 -6.16
CA GLY A 133 -42.09 9.05 -6.13
C GLY A 133 -42.56 9.70 -7.45
N LYS A 134 -42.50 11.05 -7.50
CA LYS A 134 -42.71 11.82 -8.75
C LYS A 134 -41.43 12.00 -9.57
N GLN A 135 -40.28 11.74 -8.98
CA GLN A 135 -38.96 11.76 -9.60
C GLN A 135 -38.23 10.47 -9.21
N LEU A 136 -37.33 10.03 -10.09
CA LEU A 136 -36.47 8.89 -9.81
C LEU A 136 -35.56 9.23 -8.64
N LYS A 137 -35.47 8.32 -7.67
CA LYS A 137 -34.59 8.43 -6.52
C LYS A 137 -33.56 7.31 -6.58
N PHE A 138 -32.42 7.54 -5.94
CA PHE A 138 -31.36 6.56 -5.78
C PHE A 138 -31.09 6.43 -4.29
N ILE A 139 -30.84 5.19 -3.84
CA ILE A 139 -30.58 4.91 -2.44
C ILE A 139 -29.14 5.32 -2.17
N GLU A 140 -28.94 6.33 -1.32
CA GLU A 140 -27.62 6.66 -0.81
C GLU A 140 -27.20 5.57 0.19
N PRO A 141 -25.92 5.12 0.21
CA PRO A 141 -25.48 4.06 1.12
C PRO A 141 -25.72 4.35 2.61
N GLU A 142 -25.92 5.62 2.99
CA GLU A 142 -26.26 6.07 4.35
C GLU A 142 -27.74 5.81 4.74
N ASP A 143 -28.66 5.62 3.78
CA ASP A 143 -30.10 5.54 4.05
C ASP A 143 -30.58 4.16 4.54
N GLU A 144 -29.78 3.09 4.40
CA GLU A 144 -30.12 1.77 4.93
C GLU A 144 -30.02 1.70 6.46
N GLU A 145 -29.07 2.42 7.06
CA GLU A 145 -28.94 2.50 8.51
C GLU A 145 -30.23 3.08 9.13
N SER A 146 -30.80 4.12 8.52
CA SER A 146 -32.03 4.79 8.97
C SER A 146 -33.27 3.88 9.02
N MET A 147 -33.36 2.88 8.14
CA MET A 147 -34.51 1.98 8.08
C MET A 147 -34.40 0.76 9.00
N MET A 148 -33.18 0.35 9.38
CA MET A 148 -32.97 -0.81 10.27
C MET A 148 -32.88 -0.45 11.77
N PHE A 149 -32.79 0.83 12.13
CA PHE A 149 -32.69 1.26 13.54
C PHE A 149 -34.00 1.25 14.35
N LYS A 150 -35.09 0.65 13.86
CA LYS A 150 -36.29 0.41 14.66
C LYS A 150 -36.58 -1.08 14.76
N GLU A 151 -36.25 -1.63 15.94
CA GLU A 151 -36.58 -2.97 16.44
C GLU A 151 -35.54 -4.07 16.18
N ALA A 152 -34.43 -4.07 16.93
CA ALA A 152 -34.07 -5.18 17.83
C ALA A 152 -32.77 -4.88 18.59
N SER A 153 -32.80 -5.20 19.88
CA SER A 153 -31.74 -4.96 20.85
C SER A 153 -30.49 -5.82 20.64
N LEU A 154 -29.32 -5.25 21.01
CA LEU A 154 -28.12 -5.91 21.56
C LEU A 154 -28.15 -7.46 21.59
N SER A 155 -27.60 -8.09 20.56
CA SER A 155 -26.76 -9.30 20.66
C SER A 155 -26.49 -9.86 19.26
N THR A 156 -25.26 -10.37 19.06
CA THR A 156 -24.71 -11.00 17.85
C THR A 156 -24.33 -10.06 16.71
N ILE A 157 -23.02 -9.86 16.58
CA ILE A 157 -22.34 -9.20 15.46
C ILE A 157 -22.36 -10.19 14.27
N PRO A 158 -22.98 -9.85 13.11
CA PRO A 158 -22.96 -10.69 11.91
C PRO A 158 -21.66 -10.55 11.10
N LYS A 159 -21.43 -11.52 10.21
CA LYS A 159 -20.17 -11.80 9.49
C LYS A 159 -19.81 -10.85 8.34
N ASP A 160 -20.53 -9.73 8.14
CA ASP A 160 -20.37 -8.83 6.98
C ASP A 160 -19.48 -7.59 7.23
N ILE A 161 -18.58 -7.63 8.22
CA ILE A 161 -17.64 -6.53 8.47
C ILE A 161 -16.60 -6.38 7.34
N GLY A 162 -16.34 -7.44 6.55
CA GLY A 162 -15.31 -7.44 5.52
C GLY A 162 -15.58 -6.51 4.32
N SER A 163 -16.81 -6.46 3.82
CA SER A 163 -17.14 -5.66 2.62
C SER A 163 -17.22 -4.16 2.92
N ILE A 164 -17.79 -3.78 4.07
CA ILE A 164 -17.92 -2.39 4.54
C ILE A 164 -16.54 -1.76 4.79
N VAL A 165 -15.59 -2.55 5.31
CA VAL A 165 -14.20 -2.11 5.48
C VAL A 165 -13.48 -1.99 4.13
N GLY A 166 -13.81 -2.84 3.15
CA GLY A 166 -13.23 -2.82 1.80
C GLY A 166 -13.52 -1.52 1.04
N GLU A 167 -14.78 -1.15 0.87
CA GLU A 167 -15.16 0.06 0.12
C GLU A 167 -14.62 1.36 0.75
N ALA A 168 -14.63 1.42 2.08
CA ALA A 168 -14.11 2.57 2.81
C ALA A 168 -12.57 2.65 2.73
N VAL A 169 -11.86 1.52 2.67
CA VAL A 169 -10.43 1.46 2.37
C VAL A 169 -10.16 1.89 0.93
N GLU A 170 -10.92 1.44 -0.06
CA GLU A 170 -10.76 1.83 -1.47
C GLU A 170 -10.97 3.35 -1.69
N ARG A 171 -12.03 3.92 -1.11
CA ARG A 171 -12.25 5.39 -1.12
C ARG A 171 -11.08 6.15 -0.51
N LEU A 172 -10.54 5.64 0.60
CA LEU A 172 -9.38 6.24 1.26
C LEU A 172 -8.12 6.11 0.41
N MET A 173 -7.90 4.97 -0.27
CA MET A 173 -6.79 4.76 -1.21
C MET A 173 -6.85 5.70 -2.42
N HIS A 174 -8.04 5.92 -2.99
CA HIS A 174 -8.22 6.93 -4.04
C HIS A 174 -7.89 8.35 -3.57
N LYS A 175 -8.28 8.71 -2.34
CA LYS A 175 -7.95 10.00 -1.73
C LYS A 175 -6.45 10.14 -1.44
N PHE A 176 -5.78 9.08 -0.97
CA PHE A 176 -4.32 9.05 -0.80
C PHE A 176 -3.61 9.30 -2.14
N SER A 177 -3.96 8.52 -3.16
CA SER A 177 -3.37 8.64 -4.50
C SER A 177 -3.53 10.06 -5.06
N SER A 178 -4.74 10.62 -4.99
CA SER A 178 -5.02 11.99 -5.45
C SER A 178 -4.27 13.06 -4.65
N TYR A 179 -4.02 12.84 -3.35
CA TYR A 179 -3.29 13.78 -2.50
C TYR A 179 -1.79 13.80 -2.80
N PHE A 180 -1.17 12.64 -2.98
CA PHE A 180 0.27 12.51 -3.22
C PHE A 180 0.69 12.74 -4.68
N GLN A 181 -0.26 12.82 -5.62
CA GLN A 181 0.00 13.25 -7.01
C GLN A 181 0.16 14.77 -7.18
N ARG A 182 0.05 15.56 -6.10
CA ARG A 182 0.23 17.03 -6.15
C ARG A 182 1.70 17.40 -6.37
N GLU A 183 1.95 18.55 -6.99
CA GLU A 183 3.31 19.01 -7.35
C GLU A 183 4.31 19.02 -6.19
N ASN A 184 3.84 19.25 -4.97
CA ASN A 184 4.69 19.32 -3.78
C ASN A 184 5.22 17.96 -3.29
N PHE A 185 4.77 16.85 -3.87
CA PHE A 185 5.19 15.49 -3.53
C PHE A 185 5.91 14.76 -4.67
N ILE A 186 6.15 15.42 -5.82
CA ILE A 186 6.80 14.78 -6.97
C ILE A 186 8.19 14.24 -6.58
N ASP A 187 9.03 15.07 -5.94
CA ASP A 187 10.37 14.66 -5.50
C ASP A 187 10.31 13.52 -4.47
N ASP A 188 9.28 13.50 -3.62
CA ASP A 188 9.04 12.43 -2.65
C ASP A 188 8.65 11.12 -3.34
N PHE A 189 7.77 11.19 -4.32
CA PHE A 189 7.30 10.03 -5.08
C PHE A 189 8.43 9.42 -5.93
N ASP A 190 9.22 10.26 -6.62
CA ASP A 190 10.37 9.84 -7.40
C ASP A 190 11.45 9.18 -6.53
N ARG A 191 11.76 9.79 -5.37
CA ARG A 191 12.70 9.20 -4.40
C ARG A 191 12.15 7.88 -3.84
N ALA A 192 10.88 7.81 -3.50
CA ALA A 192 10.26 6.59 -2.98
C ALA A 192 10.34 5.45 -4.00
N LEU A 193 10.00 5.70 -5.27
CA LEU A 193 10.10 4.72 -6.35
C LEU A 193 11.53 4.20 -6.53
N SER A 194 12.50 5.11 -6.55
CA SER A 194 13.93 4.75 -6.64
C SER A 194 14.36 3.86 -5.47
N LEU A 195 13.96 4.21 -4.25
CA LEU A 195 14.26 3.43 -3.05
C LEU A 195 13.55 2.07 -3.04
N TYR A 196 12.31 1.99 -3.51
CA TYR A 196 11.53 0.75 -3.55
C TYR A 196 12.07 -0.26 -4.57
N LEU A 197 12.46 0.22 -5.75
CA LEU A 197 13.08 -0.61 -6.79
C LEU A 197 14.50 -1.05 -6.40
N GLY A 198 15.24 -0.15 -5.74
CA GLY A 198 16.65 -0.32 -5.47
C GLY A 198 17.53 -0.26 -6.73
N PRO A 199 18.87 -0.32 -6.59
CA PRO A 199 19.82 -0.06 -7.68
C PRO A 199 19.72 -0.99 -8.90
N LEU A 200 19.19 -2.20 -8.71
CA LEU A 200 19.04 -3.20 -9.77
C LEU A 200 17.57 -3.39 -10.20
N GLY A 201 16.62 -2.74 -9.52
CA GLY A 201 15.21 -2.85 -9.85
C GLY A 201 14.90 -2.15 -11.17
N GLN A 202 13.97 -2.72 -11.91
CA GLN A 202 13.41 -2.11 -13.11
C GLN A 202 11.92 -1.89 -12.87
N MET A 203 11.40 -0.80 -13.45
CA MET A 203 9.96 -0.63 -13.53
C MET A 203 9.34 -1.85 -14.22
N PRO A 204 8.14 -2.27 -13.81
CA PRO A 204 7.43 -3.33 -14.51
C PRO A 204 7.21 -2.92 -15.98
N ASP A 205 7.31 -3.89 -16.89
CA ASP A 205 7.05 -3.68 -18.32
C ASP A 205 5.57 -3.34 -18.57
N ASP A 206 4.68 -3.81 -17.68
CA ASP A 206 3.26 -3.49 -17.67
C ASP A 206 2.98 -2.35 -16.68
N GLU A 207 2.47 -1.22 -17.19
CA GLU A 207 2.08 -0.08 -16.37
C GLU A 207 0.90 -0.40 -15.43
N HIS A 208 0.17 -1.50 -15.67
CA HIS A 208 -0.96 -2.00 -14.88
C HIS A 208 -0.59 -3.22 -14.01
N ASP A 209 0.68 -3.39 -13.64
CA ASP A 209 1.09 -4.43 -12.68
C ASP A 209 0.56 -4.10 -11.28
N ASP A 210 -0.66 -4.57 -10.99
CA ASP A 210 -1.35 -4.34 -9.73
C ASP A 210 -0.56 -4.88 -8.53
N GLU A 211 0.19 -5.98 -8.67
CA GLU A 211 1.00 -6.55 -7.58
C GLU A 211 2.16 -5.61 -7.21
N PHE A 212 2.85 -5.07 -8.22
CA PHE A 212 3.88 -4.06 -8.03
C PHE A 212 3.33 -2.82 -7.34
N TRP A 213 2.24 -2.25 -7.86
CA TRP A 213 1.67 -1.00 -7.36
C TRP A 213 1.08 -1.15 -5.96
N LEU A 214 0.43 -2.27 -5.64
CA LEU A 214 -0.06 -2.56 -4.29
C LEU A 214 1.10 -2.62 -3.29
N GLY A 215 2.20 -3.31 -3.63
CA GLY A 215 3.40 -3.36 -2.79
C GLY A 215 4.08 -2.01 -2.64
N PHE A 216 4.16 -1.23 -3.72
CA PHE A 216 4.72 0.12 -3.69
C PHE A 216 3.90 1.06 -2.80
N TRP A 217 2.57 1.06 -2.93
CA TRP A 217 1.70 1.92 -2.10
C TRP A 217 1.73 1.53 -0.63
N ASP A 218 1.83 0.23 -0.33
CA ASP A 218 2.05 -0.26 1.04
C ASP A 218 3.37 0.30 1.61
N TYR A 219 4.49 0.19 0.87
CA TYR A 219 5.75 0.81 1.28
C TYR A 219 5.63 2.34 1.40
N PHE A 220 5.10 3.02 0.39
CA PHE A 220 5.07 4.47 0.34
C PHE A 220 4.22 5.06 1.47
N LEU A 221 3.04 4.51 1.75
CA LEU A 221 2.16 5.09 2.76
C LEU A 221 2.70 4.92 4.18
N PHE A 222 3.29 3.77 4.49
CA PHE A 222 3.62 3.38 5.86
C PHE A 222 5.11 3.48 6.20
N ASP A 223 6.00 3.18 5.25
CA ASP A 223 7.45 2.99 5.51
C ASP A 223 8.32 4.11 4.91
N TYR A 224 7.83 4.89 3.93
CA TYR A 224 8.58 6.00 3.36
C TYR A 224 8.60 7.21 4.31
N HIS A 225 9.66 8.03 4.25
CA HIS A 225 9.77 9.27 5.02
C HIS A 225 9.84 10.48 4.10
N LEU A 226 8.89 11.41 4.26
CA LEU A 226 8.84 12.64 3.45
C LEU A 226 10.10 13.50 3.65
N LEU A 227 10.65 13.99 2.54
CA LEU A 227 11.88 14.79 2.50
C LEU A 227 11.83 15.99 3.46
N ALA A 228 10.70 16.68 3.49
CA ALA A 228 10.58 17.96 4.19
C ALA A 228 10.49 17.84 5.73
N ASN A 229 9.89 16.77 6.24
CA ASN A 229 9.52 16.66 7.66
C ASN A 229 9.77 15.30 8.31
N ASP A 230 10.29 14.33 7.55
CA ASP A 230 10.67 13.00 8.02
C ASP A 230 9.50 12.18 8.60
N ARG A 231 8.26 12.47 8.17
CA ARG A 231 7.05 11.73 8.56
C ARG A 231 6.66 10.71 7.50
N ALA A 232 6.00 9.65 7.94
CA ALA A 232 5.28 8.75 7.04
C ALA A 232 4.18 9.51 6.28
N PRO A 233 4.00 9.28 4.96
CA PRO A 233 2.94 9.89 4.17
C PRO A 233 1.55 9.75 4.80
N ILE A 234 1.21 8.58 5.36
CA ILE A 234 -0.09 8.38 6.01
C ILE A 234 -0.34 9.35 7.19
N MET A 235 0.71 9.67 7.97
CA MET A 235 0.62 10.65 9.06
C MET A 235 0.44 12.07 8.51
N GLN A 236 1.13 12.42 7.42
CA GLN A 236 0.99 13.73 6.81
C GLN A 236 -0.41 13.92 6.21
N PHE A 237 -0.96 12.88 5.59
CA PHE A 237 -2.32 12.90 5.09
C PHE A 237 -3.35 13.06 6.22
N GLU A 238 -3.16 12.38 7.36
CA GLU A 238 -4.06 12.56 8.52
C GLU A 238 -4.08 14.01 9.00
N LEU A 239 -2.91 14.64 9.14
CA LEU A 239 -2.80 16.03 9.59
C LEU A 239 -3.52 17.02 8.66
N ASP A 240 -3.45 16.79 7.35
CA ASP A 240 -3.97 17.73 6.35
C ASP A 240 -5.43 17.48 5.98
N CYS A 241 -5.85 16.20 5.96
CA CYS A 241 -7.12 15.78 5.38
C CYS A 241 -8.12 15.22 6.39
N SER A 242 -7.74 14.94 7.65
CA SER A 242 -8.63 14.29 8.63
C SER A 242 -10.01 14.96 8.75
N LYS A 243 -10.09 16.30 8.71
CA LYS A 243 -11.35 17.05 8.81
C LYS A 243 -12.25 16.96 7.57
N GLN A 244 -11.72 16.50 6.44
CA GLN A 244 -12.44 16.34 5.17
C GLN A 244 -12.89 14.89 4.94
N LEU A 245 -12.48 13.97 5.83
CA LEU A 245 -12.88 12.58 5.82
C LEU A 245 -14.19 12.41 6.59
N ASN A 246 -15.03 11.47 6.16
CA ASN A 246 -16.21 11.07 6.93
C ASN A 246 -15.82 10.28 8.18
N GLU A 247 -16.77 9.99 9.08
CA GLU A 247 -16.46 9.35 10.37
C GLU A 247 -15.84 7.95 10.21
N GLU A 248 -16.28 7.19 9.20
CA GLU A 248 -15.75 5.86 8.88
C GLU A 248 -14.31 5.91 8.38
N GLU A 249 -14.01 6.77 7.41
CA GLU A 249 -12.67 7.00 6.87
C GLU A 249 -11.71 7.49 7.95
N GLN A 250 -12.17 8.36 8.85
CA GLN A 250 -11.37 8.78 10.00
C GLN A 250 -11.06 7.62 10.95
N LYS A 251 -12.02 6.72 11.18
CA LYS A 251 -11.82 5.54 12.02
C LYS A 251 -10.82 4.58 11.38
N ILE A 252 -10.98 4.28 10.09
CA ILE A 252 -10.06 3.44 9.33
C ILE A 252 -8.67 4.05 9.31
N LEU A 253 -8.54 5.33 8.99
CA LEU A 253 -7.25 6.03 9.01
C LEU A 253 -6.56 5.93 10.37
N LYS A 254 -7.30 6.08 11.49
CA LYS A 254 -6.76 5.89 12.84
C LYS A 254 -6.30 4.47 13.12
N GLU A 255 -6.94 3.46 12.53
CA GLU A 255 -6.48 2.07 12.62
C GLU A 255 -5.26 1.82 11.73
N LEU A 256 -5.24 2.34 10.50
CA LEU A 256 -4.09 2.27 9.59
C LEU A 256 -2.83 2.89 10.22
N LEU A 257 -2.97 4.00 10.94
CA LEU A 257 -1.87 4.65 11.66
C LEU A 257 -1.24 3.77 12.75
N LYS A 258 -1.90 2.69 13.18
CA LYS A 258 -1.36 1.72 14.15
C LYS A 258 -0.67 0.54 13.47
N ALA A 259 -0.73 0.43 12.15
CA ALA A 259 -0.13 -0.65 11.41
C ALA A 259 1.39 -0.67 11.61
N LYS A 260 1.96 -1.87 11.72
CA LYS A 260 3.40 -2.07 11.88
C LYS A 260 3.91 -3.09 10.89
N PHE A 261 4.98 -2.72 10.20
CA PHE A 261 5.70 -3.66 9.36
C PHE A 261 6.20 -4.84 10.20
N THR A 262 5.82 -6.04 9.81
CA THR A 262 6.08 -7.26 10.58
C THR A 262 6.58 -8.35 9.65
N VAL A 263 7.66 -9.03 10.06
CA VAL A 263 8.19 -10.22 9.35
C VAL A 263 7.89 -11.45 10.19
N PHE A 264 7.15 -12.42 9.67
CA PHE A 264 6.68 -13.56 10.45
C PHE A 264 6.58 -14.86 9.63
N TYR A 265 6.50 -15.99 10.33
CA TYR A 265 6.25 -17.30 9.72
C TYR A 265 5.27 -18.09 10.58
N VAL A 266 4.56 -19.03 9.95
CA VAL A 266 3.61 -19.90 10.65
C VAL A 266 4.35 -21.00 11.41
N GLU A 267 4.13 -21.08 12.72
CA GLU A 267 4.63 -22.15 13.59
C GLU A 267 3.68 -23.36 13.53
N SER A 268 2.38 -23.11 13.72
CA SER A 268 1.34 -24.14 13.73
C SER A 268 0.01 -23.62 13.23
N VAL A 269 -0.74 -24.50 12.55
CA VAL A 269 -2.15 -24.24 12.22
C VAL A 269 -3.00 -24.70 13.39
N VAL A 270 -3.81 -23.78 13.95
CA VAL A 270 -4.65 -24.04 15.12
C VAL A 270 -5.93 -24.73 14.68
N ASN A 271 -6.62 -24.16 13.68
CA ASN A 271 -7.83 -24.71 13.08
C ASN A 271 -8.02 -24.14 11.65
N GLN A 272 -9.21 -24.30 11.07
CA GLN A 272 -9.52 -23.77 9.72
C GLN A 272 -9.54 -22.24 9.65
N GLU A 273 -9.66 -21.55 10.79
CA GLU A 273 -9.80 -20.10 10.87
C GLU A 273 -8.52 -19.41 11.34
N TRP A 274 -7.65 -20.09 12.09
CA TRP A 274 -6.52 -19.47 12.80
C TRP A 274 -5.20 -20.21 12.65
N VAL A 275 -4.12 -19.43 12.60
CA VAL A 275 -2.73 -19.89 12.63
C VAL A 275 -1.94 -19.16 13.73
N ASP A 276 -1.03 -19.89 14.37
CA ASP A 276 -0.05 -19.31 15.29
C ASP A 276 1.23 -19.03 14.50
N CYS A 277 1.66 -17.78 14.53
CA CYS A 277 2.81 -17.21 13.86
C CYS A 277 3.87 -16.78 14.88
N ILE A 278 5.12 -16.71 14.42
CA ILE A 278 6.24 -16.15 15.17
C ILE A 278 6.79 -14.96 14.39
N ASN A 279 6.89 -13.81 15.05
CA ASN A 279 7.66 -12.68 14.56
C ASN A 279 9.14 -13.07 14.47
N LEU A 280 9.71 -13.00 13.27
CA LEU A 280 11.08 -13.42 13.01
C LEU A 280 12.11 -12.62 13.85
N LEU A 281 11.84 -11.34 14.08
CA LEU A 281 12.79 -10.40 14.68
C LEU A 281 12.68 -10.37 16.20
N THR A 282 11.47 -10.38 16.74
CA THR A 282 11.20 -10.27 18.19
C THR A 282 10.96 -11.60 18.88
N ASP A 283 10.74 -12.68 18.12
CA ASP A 283 10.30 -14.00 18.60
C ASP A 283 8.94 -13.98 19.32
N GLU A 284 8.18 -12.88 19.19
CA GLU A 284 6.83 -12.75 19.71
C GLU A 284 5.86 -13.69 18.97
N LYS A 285 4.97 -14.34 19.73
CA LYS A 285 3.91 -15.18 19.18
C LYS A 285 2.70 -14.32 18.83
N ILE A 286 2.23 -14.46 17.60
CA ILE A 286 1.16 -13.68 17.00
C ILE A 286 0.13 -14.65 16.45
N ARG A 287 -1.17 -14.43 16.67
CA ARG A 287 -2.24 -15.28 16.10
C ARG A 287 -2.91 -14.55 14.95
N LEU A 288 -2.92 -15.15 13.76
CA LEU A 288 -3.49 -14.54 12.56
C LEU A 288 -4.55 -15.43 11.92
N PRO A 289 -5.47 -14.85 11.12
CA PRO A 289 -6.41 -15.63 10.32
C PRO A 289 -5.67 -16.62 9.40
N ASN A 290 -6.24 -17.80 9.20
CA ASN A 290 -5.66 -18.82 8.35
C ASN A 290 -5.77 -18.40 6.87
N PRO A 291 -4.66 -18.30 6.13
CA PRO A 291 -4.67 -17.86 4.73
C PRO A 291 -5.16 -18.93 3.73
N ASN A 292 -5.79 -20.02 4.19
CA ASN A 292 -6.35 -21.11 3.37
C ASN A 292 -5.38 -21.82 2.40
N TYR A 293 -4.07 -21.74 2.66
CA TYR A 293 -3.04 -22.47 1.89
C TYR A 293 -2.91 -23.95 2.31
N ASP A 294 -2.30 -24.78 1.45
CA ASP A 294 -1.90 -26.14 1.81
C ASP A 294 -0.89 -26.12 2.98
N TYR A 295 -1.23 -26.83 4.07
CA TYR A 295 -0.45 -26.94 5.31
C TYR A 295 1.05 -27.23 5.07
N LYS A 296 1.39 -28.06 4.09
CA LYS A 296 2.79 -28.40 3.80
C LYS A 296 3.55 -27.25 3.15
N HIS A 297 2.86 -26.37 2.45
CA HIS A 297 3.44 -25.21 1.76
C HIS A 297 3.62 -24.04 2.72
N VAL A 298 2.60 -23.75 3.55
CA VAL A 298 2.61 -22.64 4.53
C VAL A 298 3.83 -22.62 5.44
N LYS A 299 4.29 -23.79 5.90
CA LYS A 299 5.45 -23.88 6.81
C LYS A 299 6.78 -23.46 6.20
N LYS A 300 6.85 -23.33 4.87
CA LYS A 300 8.04 -22.90 4.15
C LYS A 300 7.96 -21.43 3.74
N LEU A 301 6.86 -20.76 4.00
CA LEU A 301 6.68 -19.36 3.64
C LEU A 301 7.20 -18.48 4.77
N LEU A 302 7.89 -17.41 4.37
CA LEU A 302 8.10 -16.22 5.18
C LEU A 302 7.17 -15.14 4.66
N PHE A 303 6.47 -14.49 5.59
CA PHE A 303 5.55 -13.41 5.31
C PHE A 303 6.13 -12.10 5.81
N TYR A 304 5.89 -11.02 5.08
CA TYR A 304 6.18 -9.67 5.53
C TYR A 304 5.17 -8.68 4.95
N GLY A 305 4.84 -7.66 5.74
CA GLY A 305 3.83 -6.65 5.43
C GLY A 305 3.32 -5.96 6.69
N HIS A 306 2.31 -5.11 6.53
CA HIS A 306 1.73 -4.34 7.62
C HIS A 306 0.63 -5.11 8.36
N VAL A 307 0.72 -5.16 9.69
CA VAL A 307 -0.27 -5.82 10.55
C VAL A 307 -0.71 -4.84 11.65
N PHE A 308 -1.99 -4.82 12.00
CA PHE A 308 -2.52 -4.01 13.11
C PHE A 308 -3.20 -4.86 14.18
N LEU A 309 -3.09 -4.40 15.43
CA LEU A 309 -3.64 -5.05 16.62
C LEU A 309 -4.91 -4.31 17.06
N GLN A 310 -6.09 -4.92 16.92
CA GLN A 310 -7.32 -4.35 17.48
C GLN A 310 -7.40 -4.66 18.98
N GLN A 311 -7.38 -3.61 19.80
CA GLN A 311 -7.22 -3.74 21.27
C GLN A 311 -8.46 -4.26 22.02
N GLU A 312 -9.64 -4.29 21.40
CA GLU A 312 -10.88 -4.66 22.11
C GLU A 312 -11.19 -6.17 22.11
N GLU A 313 -10.68 -6.95 21.16
CA GLU A 313 -11.06 -8.38 21.04
C GLU A 313 -9.88 -9.37 20.92
N HIS A 314 -8.62 -8.92 21.02
CA HIS A 314 -7.44 -9.77 20.77
C HIS A 314 -7.43 -10.45 19.38
N GLU A 315 -8.20 -9.92 18.43
CA GLU A 315 -8.19 -10.36 17.03
C GLU A 315 -7.31 -9.41 16.21
N LEU A 316 -6.32 -9.99 15.53
CA LEU A 316 -5.47 -9.30 14.59
C LEU A 316 -6.18 -9.30 13.24
N VAL A 317 -6.61 -8.14 12.80
CA VAL A 317 -7.10 -7.93 11.44
C VAL A 317 -5.91 -7.43 10.60
N MET A 318 -5.82 -7.89 9.35
CA MET A 318 -4.72 -7.55 8.42
C MET A 318 -5.22 -6.52 7.42
N ILE A 319 -4.37 -5.55 7.04
CA ILE A 319 -4.69 -4.57 6.01
C ILE A 319 -3.58 -4.59 4.97
N ASN A 320 -4.04 -4.40 3.74
CA ASN A 320 -3.35 -4.10 2.50
C ASN A 320 -2.63 -5.26 1.83
N PHE A 321 -1.37 -5.51 2.14
CA PHE A 321 -0.53 -6.32 1.27
C PHE A 321 0.48 -7.11 2.09
N ILE A 322 0.34 -8.44 2.05
CA ILE A 322 1.30 -9.35 2.65
C ILE A 322 1.98 -10.10 1.53
N THR A 323 3.28 -9.88 1.42
CA THR A 323 4.13 -10.63 0.51
C THR A 323 4.55 -11.93 1.17
N SER A 324 4.60 -13.01 0.40
CA SER A 324 5.05 -14.30 0.87
C SER A 324 6.13 -14.87 -0.04
N VAL A 325 7.17 -15.43 0.57
CA VAL A 325 8.31 -15.99 -0.16
C VAL A 325 8.66 -17.36 0.40
N GLU A 326 8.86 -18.35 -0.48
CA GLU A 326 9.30 -19.69 -0.07
C GLU A 326 10.78 -19.66 0.34
N ILE A 327 11.06 -19.92 1.61
CA ILE A 327 12.41 -19.95 2.15
C ILE A 327 12.66 -21.17 3.04
N SER A 328 13.90 -21.67 3.02
CA SER A 328 14.33 -22.72 3.95
C SER A 328 14.53 -22.17 5.36
N SER A 329 14.48 -23.03 6.38
CA SER A 329 14.76 -22.66 7.78
C SER A 329 16.17 -22.08 7.97
N ASN A 330 17.16 -22.57 7.22
CA ASN A 330 18.53 -22.05 7.23
C ASN A 330 18.59 -20.63 6.65
N LEU A 331 17.90 -20.40 5.53
CA LEU A 331 17.83 -19.07 4.91
C LEU A 331 17.09 -18.08 5.81
N ARG A 332 16.01 -18.51 6.46
CA ARG A 332 15.28 -17.71 7.45
C ARG A 332 16.17 -17.25 8.60
N ARG A 333 16.99 -18.16 9.15
CA ARG A 333 17.97 -17.81 10.19
C ARG A 333 18.98 -16.78 9.67
N ARG A 334 19.48 -16.97 8.45
CA ARG A 334 20.43 -16.04 7.82
C ARG A 334 19.82 -14.64 7.62
N ILE A 335 18.57 -14.56 7.15
CA ILE A 335 17.82 -13.30 7.04
C ILE A 335 17.75 -12.60 8.41
N LYS A 336 17.39 -13.32 9.47
CA LYS A 336 17.39 -12.76 10.84
C LYS A 336 18.77 -12.24 11.26
N GLU A 337 19.83 -13.00 10.99
CA GLU A 337 21.21 -12.59 11.32
C GLU A 337 21.63 -11.32 10.54
N GLU A 338 21.21 -11.21 9.28
CA GLU A 338 21.47 -10.05 8.42
C GLU A 338 20.74 -8.80 8.91
N ILE A 339 19.45 -8.91 9.21
CA ILE A 339 18.65 -7.80 9.75
C ILE A 339 19.18 -7.37 11.13
N ASN A 340 19.66 -8.32 11.96
CA ASN A 340 20.33 -7.98 13.21
C ASN A 340 21.60 -7.14 13.00
N ARG A 341 22.37 -7.40 11.94
CA ARG A 341 23.54 -6.57 11.60
C ARG A 341 23.12 -5.16 11.19
N GLN A 342 22.08 -5.02 10.38
CA GLN A 342 21.54 -3.72 10.00
C GLN A 342 21.05 -2.93 11.22
N LYS A 343 20.34 -3.59 12.16
CA LYS A 343 19.96 -2.96 13.42
C LYS A 343 21.17 -2.52 14.25
N ALA A 344 22.22 -3.34 14.28
CA ALA A 344 23.46 -2.98 14.98
C ALA A 344 24.18 -1.79 14.31
N MET A 345 24.05 -1.60 12.99
CA MET A 345 24.53 -0.38 12.31
C MET A 345 23.76 0.86 12.80
N LEU A 346 22.43 0.77 12.92
CA LEU A 346 21.62 1.87 13.47
C LEU A 346 21.96 2.14 14.94
N ASP A 347 22.33 1.13 15.72
CA ASP A 347 22.76 1.28 17.12
C ASP A 347 24.03 2.15 17.25
N LEU A 348 24.91 2.14 16.24
CA LEU A 348 26.06 3.08 16.17
C LEU A 348 25.61 4.52 15.90
N GLN A 349 24.44 4.71 15.31
CA GLN A 349 23.84 6.01 15.12
C GLN A 349 23.13 6.50 16.38
N GLN A 350 22.31 5.63 16.97
CA GLN A 350 21.47 5.84 18.13
C GLN A 350 21.66 4.67 19.12
N PRO A 351 22.52 4.84 20.13
CA PRO A 351 22.78 3.78 21.11
C PRO A 351 21.52 3.36 21.86
N GLY A 352 21.27 2.05 21.92
CA GLY A 352 20.12 1.46 22.60
C GLY A 352 18.86 1.37 21.73
N VAL A 353 18.98 1.43 20.41
CA VAL A 353 17.84 1.39 19.49
C VAL A 353 17.02 0.11 19.68
N THR A 354 15.70 0.24 19.70
CA THR A 354 14.75 -0.87 19.81
C THR A 354 14.44 -1.49 18.43
N TRP A 355 13.75 -2.63 18.42
CA TRP A 355 13.25 -3.20 17.15
C TRP A 355 12.21 -2.32 16.49
N GLY A 356 11.34 -1.67 17.28
CA GLY A 356 10.32 -0.75 16.74
C GLY A 356 10.96 0.43 16.02
N GLU A 357 11.93 1.10 16.66
CA GLU A 357 12.65 2.24 16.05
C GLU A 357 13.46 1.82 14.82
N PHE A 358 14.05 0.61 14.81
CA PHE A 358 14.74 0.10 13.63
C PHE A 358 13.78 -0.15 12.47
N ILE A 359 12.64 -0.78 12.72
CA ILE A 359 11.66 -1.09 11.68
C ILE A 359 11.02 0.19 11.14
N GLU A 360 10.66 1.13 12.02
CA GLU A 360 10.11 2.43 11.62
C GLU A 360 11.03 3.14 10.60
N ARG A 361 12.36 3.06 10.78
CA ARG A 361 13.32 3.69 9.87
C ARG A 361 13.71 2.83 8.65
N HIS A 362 13.80 1.51 8.81
CA HIS A 362 14.49 0.64 7.85
C HIS A 362 13.64 -0.55 7.37
N ALA A 363 12.31 -0.48 7.46
CA ALA A 363 11.40 -1.50 6.92
C ALA A 363 11.70 -1.83 5.45
N ASN A 364 11.95 -0.81 4.60
CA ASN A 364 12.28 -1.07 3.20
C ASN A 364 13.62 -1.83 3.03
N ALA A 365 14.64 -1.52 3.83
CA ALA A 365 15.90 -2.27 3.83
C ALA A 365 15.67 -3.75 4.20
N VAL A 366 14.72 -4.03 5.10
CA VAL A 366 14.30 -5.39 5.43
C VAL A 366 13.65 -6.08 4.23
N ARG A 367 12.76 -5.40 3.48
CA ARG A 367 12.16 -5.93 2.24
C ARG A 367 13.24 -6.34 1.24
N HIS A 368 14.12 -5.41 0.88
CA HIS A 368 15.26 -5.68 -0.02
C HIS A 368 16.14 -6.84 0.46
N THR A 369 16.39 -6.93 1.78
CA THR A 369 17.19 -8.01 2.35
C THR A 369 16.54 -9.37 2.15
N ILE A 370 15.21 -9.47 2.35
CA ILE A 370 14.46 -10.70 2.14
C ILE A 370 14.49 -11.06 0.65
N ASP A 371 14.21 -10.12 -0.24
CA ASP A 371 14.14 -10.34 -1.69
C ASP A 371 15.49 -10.75 -2.29
N LEU A 372 16.56 -10.05 -1.89
CA LEU A 372 17.93 -10.37 -2.30
C LEU A 372 18.37 -11.75 -1.81
N LEU A 373 18.09 -12.11 -0.56
CA LEU A 373 18.51 -13.39 -0.02
C LEU A 373 17.63 -14.56 -0.52
N ALA A 374 16.37 -14.30 -0.85
CA ALA A 374 15.49 -15.25 -1.51
C ALA A 374 15.97 -15.56 -2.94
N THR A 375 16.36 -14.52 -3.69
CA THR A 375 16.82 -14.64 -5.08
C THR A 375 18.28 -15.13 -5.16
N TRP A 376 19.16 -14.62 -4.30
CA TRP A 376 20.60 -14.85 -4.28
C TRP A 376 21.09 -15.35 -2.91
N ALA A 377 20.64 -16.54 -2.52
CA ALA A 377 20.86 -17.16 -1.23
C ALA A 377 22.33 -17.43 -0.80
N ARG A 378 23.35 -17.00 -1.56
CA ARG A 378 24.78 -17.11 -1.21
C ARG A 378 25.51 -15.78 -1.03
N VAL A 379 24.89 -14.65 -1.34
CA VAL A 379 25.56 -13.35 -1.29
C VAL A 379 25.47 -12.74 0.10
N ASN A 380 26.54 -12.12 0.59
CA ASN A 380 26.49 -11.32 1.81
C ASN A 380 26.12 -9.89 1.43
N VAL A 381 25.07 -9.36 2.04
CA VAL A 381 24.54 -8.03 1.73
C VAL A 381 25.02 -6.97 2.71
N THR A 382 25.68 -7.35 3.81
CA THR A 382 26.48 -6.45 4.65
C THR A 382 27.88 -7.00 4.93
N SER A 383 28.85 -6.10 5.04
CA SER A 383 30.24 -6.46 5.31
C SER A 383 30.52 -6.60 6.81
N TYR A 384 31.01 -7.76 7.25
CA TYR A 384 31.42 -7.98 8.64
C TYR A 384 32.52 -7.00 9.09
N ALA A 385 33.39 -6.57 8.18
CA ALA A 385 34.49 -5.66 8.47
C ALA A 385 34.03 -4.27 8.92
N GLN A 386 32.85 -3.82 8.48
CA GLN A 386 32.31 -2.51 8.88
C GLN A 386 31.87 -2.49 10.34
N MET A 387 31.38 -3.62 10.86
CA MET A 387 30.86 -3.75 12.22
C MET A 387 31.97 -3.89 13.28
N GLU A 388 33.09 -4.52 12.93
CA GLU A 388 34.21 -4.75 13.85
C GLU A 388 35.19 -3.56 13.92
N ARG A 389 34.85 -2.45 13.24
CA ARG A 389 35.73 -1.31 13.08
C ARG A 389 35.79 -0.45 14.34
N ASN A 390 37.00 -0.06 14.73
CA ASN A 390 37.21 0.88 15.83
C ASN A 390 37.04 2.33 15.35
N PHE A 391 35.94 2.95 15.73
CA PHE A 391 35.64 4.34 15.38
C PHE A 391 36.39 5.33 16.29
N PRO A 392 36.91 6.45 15.74
CA PRO A 392 37.44 7.54 16.55
C PRO A 392 36.41 8.04 17.57
N GLN A 393 36.80 8.08 18.84
CA GLN A 393 35.91 8.52 19.91
C GLN A 393 36.08 10.04 20.16
N PRO A 394 34.98 10.79 20.36
CA PRO A 394 35.03 12.17 20.81
C PRO A 394 35.85 12.29 22.10
N VAL A 395 36.66 13.35 22.22
CA VAL A 395 37.27 13.69 23.51
C VAL A 395 36.16 14.20 24.43
N THR A 396 36.10 13.71 25.67
CA THR A 396 35.05 14.00 26.67
C THR A 396 34.89 15.47 27.07
N ASP A 397 35.75 16.36 26.57
CA ASP A 397 35.61 17.79 26.79
C ASP A 397 34.50 18.37 25.90
N GLU A 398 33.60 19.15 26.51
CA GLU A 398 32.56 19.94 25.81
C GLU A 398 33.19 21.00 24.89
N LYS A 399 33.76 20.56 23.76
CA LYS A 399 34.19 21.47 22.70
C LYS A 399 32.97 22.06 22.03
N ALA A 400 32.89 23.39 22.04
CA ALA A 400 31.83 24.13 21.37
C ALA A 400 31.85 23.86 19.85
N VAL A 401 30.73 23.36 19.33
CA VAL A 401 30.52 23.14 17.90
C VAL A 401 30.19 24.46 17.22
N ASN A 402 30.75 24.73 16.04
CA ASN A 402 30.42 25.94 15.30
C ASN A 402 29.00 25.86 14.73
N MET A 403 28.06 26.58 15.36
CA MET A 403 26.64 26.57 14.98
C MET A 403 26.36 27.20 13.62
N ALA A 404 27.25 28.06 13.09
CA ALA A 404 27.06 28.64 11.76
C ALA A 404 27.25 27.57 10.66
N VAL A 405 28.16 26.61 10.87
CA VAL A 405 28.31 25.47 9.95
C VAL A 405 27.07 24.58 10.00
N THR A 406 26.60 24.23 11.20
CA THR A 406 25.36 23.45 11.42
C THR A 406 24.16 24.07 10.71
N LYS A 407 23.98 25.39 10.82
CA LYS A 407 22.92 26.14 10.13
C LYS A 407 23.09 26.13 8.62
N SER A 408 24.32 26.27 8.12
CA SER A 408 24.59 26.19 6.68
C SER A 408 24.25 24.80 6.13
N ILE A 409 24.58 23.71 6.83
CA ILE A 409 24.20 22.35 6.44
C ILE A 409 22.68 22.24 6.29
N ALA A 410 21.91 22.64 7.31
CA ALA A 410 20.45 22.61 7.28
C ALA A 410 19.81 23.50 6.20
N THR A 411 20.50 24.56 5.78
CA THR A 411 19.98 25.47 4.76
C THR A 411 20.15 24.89 3.36
N TYR A 412 21.31 24.29 3.08
CA TYR A 412 21.69 23.91 1.72
C TYR A 412 21.32 22.48 1.36
N MET A 413 21.37 21.52 2.29
CA MET A 413 21.07 20.11 1.98
C MET A 413 19.67 19.89 1.37
N PRO A 414 18.57 20.50 1.87
CA PRO A 414 17.27 20.35 1.22
C PRO A 414 17.22 20.88 -0.21
N GLN A 415 18.03 21.90 -0.55
CA GLN A 415 18.11 22.44 -1.91
C GLN A 415 18.78 21.47 -2.90
N PHE A 416 19.50 20.48 -2.38
CA PHE A 416 20.14 19.42 -3.15
C PHE A 416 19.36 18.09 -3.08
N GLY A 417 18.11 18.10 -2.60
CA GLY A 417 17.24 16.92 -2.55
C GLY A 417 17.49 15.97 -1.37
N TYR A 418 18.29 16.36 -0.38
CA TYR A 418 18.50 15.54 0.82
C TYR A 418 17.32 15.65 1.79
N SER A 419 16.99 14.53 2.44
CA SER A 419 15.93 14.46 3.44
C SER A 419 16.30 15.21 4.72
N LEU A 420 15.29 15.54 5.53
CA LEU A 420 15.51 16.09 6.86
C LEU A 420 16.36 15.15 7.75
N HIS A 421 16.23 13.84 7.60
CA HIS A 421 17.06 12.87 8.31
C HIS A 421 18.54 12.96 7.89
N ASP A 422 18.81 13.10 6.59
CA ASP A 422 20.17 13.30 6.08
C ASP A 422 20.83 14.56 6.66
N VAL A 423 20.05 15.63 6.83
CA VAL A 423 20.52 16.85 7.50
C VAL A 423 20.99 16.55 8.92
N VAL A 424 20.23 15.76 9.68
CA VAL A 424 20.59 15.37 11.06
C VAL A 424 21.88 14.56 11.07
N LEU A 425 22.02 13.57 10.17
CA LEU A 425 23.22 12.74 10.08
C LEU A 425 24.46 13.54 9.65
N ALA A 426 24.33 14.45 8.68
CA ALA A 426 25.41 15.33 8.26
C ALA A 426 25.82 16.31 9.38
N GLN A 427 24.86 16.84 10.14
CA GLN A 427 25.16 17.66 11.31
C GLN A 427 25.86 16.85 12.40
N LYS A 428 25.46 15.59 12.63
CA LYS A 428 26.16 14.68 13.54
C LYS A 428 27.60 14.44 13.10
N MET A 429 27.84 14.22 11.81
CA MET A 429 29.20 14.11 11.25
C MET A 429 30.06 15.33 11.57
N TRP A 430 29.50 16.53 11.39
CA TRP A 430 30.18 17.78 11.75
C TRP A 430 30.46 17.88 13.27
N GLN A 431 29.51 17.48 14.11
CA GLN A 431 29.66 17.49 15.56
C GLN A 431 30.76 16.54 16.02
N ASP A 432 30.77 15.30 15.53
CA ASP A 432 31.77 14.30 15.88
C ASP A 432 33.17 14.75 15.46
N PHE A 433 33.30 15.29 14.25
CA PHE A 433 34.56 15.87 13.78
C PHE A 433 35.05 17.01 14.69
N SER A 434 34.15 17.93 15.06
CA SER A 434 34.46 19.09 15.89
C SER A 434 34.86 18.72 17.33
N ARG A 435 34.38 17.57 17.84
CA ARG A 435 34.75 17.07 19.17
C ARG A 435 36.13 16.41 19.18
N ILE A 436 36.53 15.77 18.09
CA ILE A 436 37.85 15.15 17.97
C ILE A 436 38.94 16.23 17.81
N ILE A 437 38.75 17.20 16.91
CA ILE A 437 39.76 18.21 16.59
C ILE A 437 39.24 19.64 16.70
N THR A 438 40.09 20.56 17.18
CA THR A 438 39.78 21.99 17.15
C THR A 438 39.91 22.54 15.73
N VAL A 439 38.85 23.18 15.24
CA VAL A 439 38.79 23.71 13.87
C VAL A 439 38.63 25.23 13.92
N ASN A 440 39.52 25.96 13.25
CA ASN A 440 39.35 27.40 13.04
C ASN A 440 38.42 27.63 11.84
N VAL A 441 37.15 27.92 12.11
CA VAL A 441 36.12 28.15 11.09
C VAL A 441 36.13 29.63 10.67
N ARG A 442 36.81 29.94 9.55
CA ARG A 442 36.79 31.29 8.96
C ARG A 442 35.55 31.56 8.11
N LYS A 443 35.18 30.60 7.24
CA LYS A 443 33.99 30.67 6.37
C LYS A 443 33.15 29.41 6.56
N PRO A 444 32.00 29.48 7.27
CA PRO A 444 31.18 28.31 7.56
C PRO A 444 30.73 27.51 6.33
N ALA A 445 30.40 28.20 5.23
CA ALA A 445 29.98 27.58 3.98
C ALA A 445 31.01 26.60 3.40
N VAL A 446 32.32 26.80 3.63
CA VAL A 446 33.36 25.87 3.16
C VAL A 446 33.24 24.52 3.89
N TRP A 447 33.04 24.56 5.20
CA TRP A 447 32.90 23.35 6.01
C TRP A 447 31.57 22.65 5.75
N ALA A 448 30.49 23.40 5.57
CA ALA A 448 29.20 22.83 5.19
C ALA A 448 29.27 22.14 3.82
N ALA A 449 29.87 22.78 2.81
CA ALA A 449 30.08 22.17 1.49
C ALA A 449 30.93 20.89 1.58
N ALA A 450 31.97 20.90 2.40
CA ALA A 450 32.81 19.72 2.61
C ALA A 450 32.07 18.58 3.31
N VAL A 451 31.24 18.87 4.31
CA VAL A 451 30.39 17.86 4.95
C VAL A 451 29.39 17.27 3.96
N ILE A 452 28.71 18.10 3.15
CA ILE A 452 27.76 17.62 2.13
C ILE A 452 28.46 16.73 1.11
N GLN A 453 29.63 17.15 0.61
CA GLN A 453 30.40 16.36 -0.34
C GLN A 453 30.80 14.99 0.25
N VAL A 454 31.34 15.00 1.48
CA VAL A 454 31.78 13.78 2.16
C VAL A 454 30.60 12.86 2.45
N TYR A 455 29.49 13.42 2.94
CA TYR A 455 28.25 12.68 3.22
C TYR A 455 27.67 12.02 1.97
N SER A 456 27.65 12.75 0.86
CA SER A 456 27.21 12.22 -0.43
C SER A 456 28.11 11.08 -0.90
N HIS A 457 29.43 11.24 -0.81
CA HIS A 457 30.38 10.24 -1.30
C HIS A 457 30.33 8.93 -0.50
N ILE A 458 30.18 8.99 0.83
CA ILE A 458 30.10 7.76 1.63
C ILE A 458 28.80 7.00 1.41
N ASN A 459 27.70 7.67 1.02
CA ASN A 459 26.40 7.04 0.82
C ASN A 459 26.16 6.63 -0.65
N ASN A 460 26.60 7.42 -1.62
CA ASN A 460 26.21 7.28 -3.03
C ASN A 460 27.38 6.91 -3.96
N GLY A 461 28.62 6.84 -3.44
CA GLY A 461 29.80 6.36 -4.16
C GLY A 461 30.07 7.12 -5.46
N GLU A 462 29.77 6.50 -6.61
CA GLU A 462 30.02 7.04 -7.95
C GLU A 462 28.99 8.11 -8.39
N ALA A 463 27.83 8.18 -7.72
CA ALA A 463 26.79 9.19 -7.93
C ALA A 463 26.89 10.36 -6.94
N ASP A 464 28.09 10.65 -6.43
CA ASP A 464 28.29 11.67 -5.41
C ASP A 464 28.09 13.11 -5.91
N MET A 465 27.76 14.01 -4.98
CA MET A 465 27.51 15.41 -5.26
C MET A 465 28.76 16.08 -5.85
N PRO A 466 28.71 16.55 -7.11
CA PRO A 466 29.90 17.10 -7.74
C PRO A 466 30.39 18.36 -7.03
N ILE A 467 31.68 18.39 -6.71
CA ILE A 467 32.33 19.53 -6.03
C ILE A 467 32.14 20.87 -6.77
N ASN A 468 31.92 20.81 -8.08
CA ASN A 468 31.69 21.99 -8.91
C ASN A 468 30.37 22.68 -8.56
N VAL A 469 29.31 21.90 -8.40
CA VAL A 469 27.96 22.38 -8.04
C VAL A 469 28.01 23.03 -6.65
N LEU A 470 28.58 22.32 -5.66
CA LEU A 470 28.75 22.85 -4.31
C LEU A 470 29.57 24.14 -4.26
N ALA A 471 30.64 24.23 -5.05
CA ALA A 471 31.47 25.44 -5.10
C ALA A 471 30.73 26.65 -5.67
N GLU A 472 29.92 26.44 -6.70
CA GLU A 472 29.12 27.46 -7.36
C GLU A 472 27.99 27.95 -6.46
N ASP A 473 27.13 27.05 -6.00
CA ASP A 473 25.91 27.39 -5.26
C ASP A 473 26.19 27.95 -3.87
N MET A 474 27.23 27.43 -3.20
CA MET A 474 27.65 27.90 -1.88
C MET A 474 28.69 29.03 -1.95
N LYS A 475 29.07 29.46 -3.17
CA LYS A 475 30.01 30.55 -3.46
C LYS A 475 31.36 30.39 -2.72
N VAL A 476 31.97 29.22 -2.83
CA VAL A 476 33.26 28.85 -2.19
C VAL A 476 34.22 28.25 -3.21
N SER A 477 35.52 28.20 -2.90
CA SER A 477 36.50 27.60 -3.83
C SER A 477 36.54 26.08 -3.70
N LYS A 478 36.61 25.38 -4.84
CA LYS A 478 36.78 23.92 -4.92
C LYS A 478 37.96 23.43 -4.07
N SER A 479 39.09 24.14 -4.13
CA SER A 479 40.29 23.84 -3.34
C SER A 479 40.05 23.85 -1.83
N SER A 480 39.19 24.76 -1.33
CA SER A 480 38.88 24.85 0.10
C SER A 480 37.95 23.72 0.53
N ILE A 481 37.00 23.33 -0.34
CA ILE A 481 36.15 22.16 -0.12
C ILE A 481 37.03 20.92 -0.04
N SER A 482 37.83 20.61 -1.06
CA SER A 482 38.68 19.40 -1.11
C SER A 482 39.61 19.29 0.10
N ALA A 483 40.23 20.39 0.53
CA ALA A 483 41.11 20.39 1.71
C ALA A 483 40.34 20.08 3.00
N SER A 484 39.12 20.61 3.15
CA SER A 484 38.27 20.38 4.31
C SER A 484 37.69 18.96 4.31
N SER A 485 37.26 18.46 3.14
CA SER A 485 36.78 17.08 2.95
C SER A 485 37.86 16.05 3.27
N THR A 486 39.09 16.26 2.78
CA THR A 486 40.24 15.39 3.10
C THR A 486 40.48 15.34 4.61
N LYS A 487 40.31 16.47 5.30
CA LYS A 487 40.47 16.52 6.76
C LYS A 487 39.35 15.75 7.48
N LEU A 488 38.10 15.86 7.02
CA LEU A 488 36.97 15.08 7.54
C LEU A 488 37.25 13.57 7.40
N TYR A 489 37.59 13.10 6.19
CA TYR A 489 37.95 11.71 5.92
C TYR A 489 39.02 11.18 6.87
N ASN A 490 40.13 11.92 7.01
CA ASN A 490 41.27 11.45 7.79
C ASN A 490 41.00 11.44 9.31
N VAL A 491 40.30 12.45 9.83
CA VAL A 491 40.05 12.58 11.28
C VAL A 491 38.97 11.62 11.74
N LEU A 492 37.85 11.54 11.01
CA LEU A 492 36.76 10.64 11.34
C LEU A 492 37.05 9.20 10.90
N LYS A 493 38.09 8.99 10.07
CA LYS A 493 38.36 7.74 9.37
C LYS A 493 37.08 7.31 8.66
N LEU A 494 36.63 8.06 7.66
CA LEU A 494 35.41 7.69 6.94
C LEU A 494 35.70 6.66 5.86
N GLU A 495 34.78 5.73 5.67
CA GLU A 495 34.78 4.70 4.62
C GLU A 495 33.42 4.70 3.91
N LYS A 496 33.34 4.04 2.76
CA LYS A 496 32.06 3.84 2.04
C LYS A 496 31.08 3.11 2.96
N TYR A 497 29.85 3.61 3.03
CA TYR A 497 28.78 3.16 3.93
C TYR A 497 29.17 3.14 5.41
N ASP A 498 29.87 4.18 5.88
CA ASP A 498 30.21 4.31 7.32
C ASP A 498 28.91 4.35 8.16
N PRO A 499 28.67 3.34 9.03
CA PRO A 499 27.37 3.14 9.66
C PRO A 499 26.96 4.28 10.60
N ARG A 500 27.90 5.15 11.02
CA ARG A 500 27.60 6.30 11.90
C ARG A 500 26.80 7.40 11.20
N TYR A 501 26.86 7.45 9.86
CA TYR A 501 26.29 8.50 9.00
C TYR A 501 25.64 7.91 7.75
N LEU A 502 25.14 6.67 7.85
CA LEU A 502 24.53 5.92 6.76
C LEU A 502 23.09 6.38 6.57
N SER A 503 22.77 6.87 5.38
CA SER A 503 21.41 7.26 4.98
C SER A 503 20.54 6.06 4.65
N GLU A 504 19.23 6.27 4.46
CA GLU A 504 18.34 5.24 3.92
C GLU A 504 18.78 4.77 2.54
N GLU A 505 19.10 5.70 1.63
CA GLU A 505 19.62 5.41 0.29
C GLU A 505 20.95 4.65 0.35
N GLY A 506 21.84 5.07 1.26
CA GLY A 506 23.12 4.40 1.50
C GLY A 506 22.94 2.98 2.04
N MET A 507 21.96 2.76 2.93
CA MET A 507 21.61 1.43 3.43
C MET A 507 21.11 0.53 2.31
N ILE A 508 20.20 1.00 1.46
CA ILE A 508 19.74 0.22 0.30
C ILE A 508 20.93 -0.07 -0.61
N SER A 509 21.71 0.95 -0.99
CA SER A 509 22.86 0.78 -1.88
C SER A 509 23.90 -0.21 -1.34
N LEU A 510 24.15 -0.22 -0.02
CA LEU A 510 25.03 -1.17 0.64
C LEU A 510 24.59 -2.62 0.39
N LEU A 511 23.27 -2.91 0.43
CA LEU A 511 22.76 -4.27 0.22
C LEU A 511 23.07 -4.82 -1.17
N TYR A 512 23.25 -3.92 -2.16
CA TYR A 512 23.55 -4.25 -3.55
C TYR A 512 25.03 -4.10 -3.90
N ASP A 513 25.88 -3.62 -2.98
CA ASP A 513 27.35 -3.64 -3.12
C ASP A 513 27.88 -5.04 -2.78
N LEU A 514 27.43 -6.02 -3.56
CA LEU A 514 27.60 -7.46 -3.33
C LEU A 514 29.10 -7.82 -3.23
N GLN A 515 29.51 -8.31 -2.06
CA GLN A 515 30.87 -8.80 -1.78
C GLN A 515 31.01 -10.32 -1.92
#